data_AF-A0A7S2XFL0-F1
#
_entry.id   AF-A0A7S2XFL0-F1
#
_cell.length_a   1.000
_cell.length_b   1.000
_cell.length_c   1.000
_cell.angle_alpha   90.00
_cell.angle_beta   90.00
_cell.angle_gamma   90.00
#
_symmetry.space_group_name_H-M   'P 1'
#
loop_
_entity.id
_entity.type
_entity.pdbx_description
1 polymer ?
#
loop_
_entity_poly.entity_id
_entity_poly.type
_entity_poly.pdbx_seq_one_letter_code
_entity_poly.pdbx_strand_id
1 'polypeptide(L)'
;MSTTVKIAFEEDIRRIALPNESPFDHLIKEINRIYTGRFPTGIHVRYVDDEDDFVTVTCNMELKDALDLGESTLKLYISQRTDDPEKEADFVKVSKDGQRTVTLSK
;
A
#
# COMPACT_ATOMS: atom_id res chain seq x y z
N MET A 1 -10.20 -15.54 15.47
CA MET A 1 -10.77 -14.42 14.68
C MET A 1 -9.78 -14.13 13.54
N SER A 2 -10.25 -14.04 12.31
CA SER A 2 -9.44 -13.66 11.14
C SER A 2 -10.05 -12.42 10.50
N THR A 3 -9.20 -11.51 10.03
CA THR A 3 -9.63 -10.25 9.44
C THR A 3 -9.48 -10.33 7.93
N THR A 4 -10.52 -9.92 7.18
CA THR A 4 -10.45 -9.94 5.72
C THR A 4 -10.00 -8.57 5.23
N VAL A 5 -9.02 -8.54 4.33
CA VAL A 5 -8.55 -7.33 3.65
C VAL A 5 -8.65 -7.47 2.14
N LYS A 6 -8.78 -6.35 1.44
CA LYS A 6 -8.66 -6.30 -0.02
C LYS A 6 -7.23 -5.89 -0.35
N ILE A 7 -6.55 -6.65 -1.19
CA ILE A 7 -5.28 -6.24 -1.80
C ILE A 7 -5.57 -5.82 -3.24
N ALA A 8 -4.94 -4.74 -3.69
CA ALA A 8 -5.04 -4.21 -5.04
C ALA A 8 -3.63 -4.04 -5.61
N PHE A 9 -3.35 -4.68 -6.73
CA PHE A 9 -2.11 -4.53 -7.47
C PHE A 9 -2.44 -4.29 -8.94
N GLU A 10 -2.05 -3.13 -9.48
CA GLU A 10 -2.42 -2.70 -10.84
C GLU A 10 -3.95 -2.78 -11.04
N GLU A 11 -4.43 -3.66 -11.92
CA GLU A 11 -5.85 -3.88 -12.20
C GLU A 11 -6.42 -5.12 -11.46
N ASP A 12 -5.59 -5.86 -10.72
CA ASP A 12 -5.98 -7.06 -10.00
C ASP A 12 -6.34 -6.73 -8.54
N ILE A 13 -7.59 -7.02 -8.16
CA ILE A 13 -8.09 -6.82 -6.79
C ILE A 13 -8.52 -8.18 -6.23
N ARG A 14 -7.93 -8.56 -5.10
CA ARG A 14 -8.23 -9.82 -4.40
C ARG A 14 -8.59 -9.57 -2.95
N ARG A 15 -9.39 -10.48 -2.40
CA ARG A 15 -9.67 -10.54 -0.97
C ARG A 15 -8.87 -11.67 -0.34
N ILE A 16 -8.19 -11.37 0.74
CA ILE A 16 -7.43 -12.34 1.53
C ILE A 16 -7.87 -12.27 2.98
N ALA A 17 -7.84 -13.41 3.66
CA ALA A 17 -8.10 -13.49 5.09
C ALA A 17 -6.76 -13.58 5.83
N LEU A 18 -6.52 -12.62 6.72
CA LEU A 18 -5.33 -12.56 7.56
C LEU A 18 -5.64 -13.17 8.94
N PRO A 19 -4.71 -13.95 9.51
CA PRO A 19 -4.79 -14.37 10.89
C PRO A 19 -4.56 -13.19 11.83
N ASN A 20 -5.07 -13.28 13.07
CA ASN A 20 -4.81 -12.27 14.11
C ASN A 20 -3.36 -12.30 14.63
N GLU A 21 -2.69 -13.44 14.51
CA GLU A 21 -1.29 -13.63 14.89
C GLU A 21 -0.42 -13.35 13.66
N SER A 22 0.45 -12.34 13.77
CA SER A 22 1.37 -11.90 12.70
C SER A 22 0.68 -11.62 11.34
N PRO A 23 -0.33 -10.72 11.29
CA PRO A 23 -1.09 -10.45 10.07
C PRO A 23 -0.23 -9.92 8.91
N PHE A 24 0.81 -9.14 9.19
CA PHE A 24 1.68 -8.53 8.18
C PHE A 24 2.59 -9.57 7.52
N ASP A 25 3.23 -10.45 8.30
CA ASP A 25 4.06 -11.54 7.75
C ASP A 25 3.24 -12.46 6.82
N HIS A 26 2.01 -12.79 7.23
CA HIS A 26 1.08 -13.57 6.43
C HIS A 26 0.64 -12.84 5.15
N LEU A 27 0.38 -11.54 5.25
CA LEU A 27 0.04 -10.68 4.11
C LEU A 27 1.15 -10.71 3.06
N ILE A 28 2.41 -10.48 3.45
CA ILE A 28 3.55 -10.48 2.52
C ILE A 28 3.76 -11.86 1.90
N LYS A 29 3.58 -12.93 2.68
CA LYS A 29 3.67 -14.31 2.19
C LYS A 29 2.60 -14.61 1.13
N GLU A 30 1.35 -14.21 1.36
CA GLU A 30 0.26 -14.41 0.39
C GLU A 30 0.45 -13.53 -0.84
N ILE A 31 0.90 -12.27 -0.70
CA ILE A 31 1.21 -11.41 -1.86
C ILE A 31 2.31 -12.05 -2.72
N ASN A 32 3.40 -12.53 -2.12
CA ASN A 32 4.47 -13.22 -2.86
C ASN A 32 3.99 -14.51 -3.54
N ARG A 33 3.04 -15.22 -2.92
CA ARG A 33 2.44 -16.43 -3.50
C ARG A 33 1.50 -16.12 -4.66
N ILE A 34 0.72 -15.05 -4.57
CA ILE A 34 -0.23 -14.62 -5.61
C ILE A 34 0.52 -14.03 -6.81
N TYR A 35 1.50 -13.16 -6.54
CA TYR A 35 2.25 -12.40 -7.53
C TYR A 35 3.71 -12.88 -7.60
N THR A 36 3.89 -14.19 -7.71
CA THR A 36 5.23 -14.79 -7.77
C THR A 36 6.04 -14.21 -8.93
N GLY A 37 7.26 -13.74 -8.63
CA GLY A 37 8.17 -13.15 -9.61
C GLY A 37 7.88 -11.70 -10.00
N ARG A 38 6.84 -11.06 -9.44
CA ARG A 38 6.52 -9.64 -9.72
C ARG A 38 7.30 -8.63 -8.88
N PHE A 39 7.81 -9.06 -7.72
CA PHE A 39 8.44 -8.15 -6.75
C PHE A 39 9.87 -8.57 -6.38
N PRO A 40 10.83 -8.55 -7.33
CA PRO A 40 12.21 -8.98 -7.07
C PRO A 40 12.96 -8.07 -6.09
N THR A 41 12.59 -6.79 -6.02
CA THR A 41 13.22 -5.75 -5.19
C THR A 41 12.47 -5.49 -3.87
N GLY A 42 11.38 -6.22 -3.63
CA GLY A 42 10.52 -6.04 -2.47
C GLY A 42 9.19 -5.36 -2.79
N ILE A 43 8.36 -5.26 -1.76
CA ILE A 43 6.95 -4.85 -1.85
C ILE A 43 6.74 -3.66 -0.92
N HIS A 44 6.04 -2.64 -1.41
CA HIS A 44 5.42 -1.60 -0.58
C HIS A 44 3.93 -1.87 -0.49
N VAL A 45 3.44 -1.87 0.75
CA VAL A 45 2.01 -2.00 1.07
C VAL A 45 1.55 -0.66 1.61
N ARG A 46 0.53 -0.08 0.99
CA ARG A 46 -0.04 1.22 1.39
C ARG A 46 -1.54 1.10 1.60
N TYR A 47 -2.12 1.94 2.43
CA TYR A 47 -3.58 2.13 2.52
C TYR A 47 -3.90 3.61 2.39
N VAL A 48 -5.18 3.93 2.20
CA VAL A 48 -5.68 5.30 2.21
C VAL A 48 -6.35 5.50 3.56
N ASP A 49 -5.93 6.51 4.32
CA ASP A 49 -6.51 6.86 5.62
C ASP A 49 -7.75 7.76 5.47
N ASP A 50 -8.26 8.29 6.58
CA ASP A 50 -9.42 9.19 6.61
C ASP A 50 -9.12 10.60 6.07
N GLU A 51 -7.85 10.94 5.88
CA GLU A 51 -7.40 12.21 5.27
C GLU A 51 -7.14 12.06 3.75
N ASP A 52 -7.50 10.92 3.16
CA ASP A 52 -7.23 10.56 1.76
C ASP A 52 -5.72 10.43 1.44
N ASP A 53 -4.87 10.24 2.45
CA ASP A 53 -3.42 10.12 2.31
C ASP A 53 -2.95 8.66 2.19
N PHE A 54 -1.93 8.44 1.35
CA PHE A 54 -1.32 7.12 1.18
C PHE A 54 -0.31 6.81 2.29
N VAL A 55 -0.74 6.03 3.27
CA VAL A 55 0.10 5.61 4.40
C VAL A 55 0.73 4.25 4.12
N THR A 56 2.04 4.14 4.35
CA THR A 56 2.80 2.88 4.16
C THR A 56 2.75 2.03 5.42
N VAL A 57 2.47 0.74 5.25
CA VAL A 57 2.47 -0.25 6.33
C VAL A 57 3.75 -1.06 6.25
N THR A 58 4.52 -1.05 7.34
CA THR A 58 5.80 -1.75 7.44
C THR A 58 5.81 -2.81 8.53
N CYS A 59 4.87 -2.76 9.48
CA CYS A 59 4.84 -3.68 10.60
C CYS A 59 3.43 -4.13 11.01
N ASN A 60 3.38 -5.17 11.85
CA ASN A 60 2.14 -5.75 12.39
C ASN A 60 1.30 -4.75 13.21
N MET A 61 1.92 -3.79 13.89
CA MET A 61 1.20 -2.79 14.69
C MET A 61 0.46 -1.79 13.80
N GLU A 62 1.15 -1.20 12.82
CA GLU A 62 0.54 -0.28 11.83
C GLU A 62 -0.61 -0.94 11.07
N LEU A 63 -0.44 -2.22 10.67
CA LEU A 63 -1.51 -2.95 9.99
C LEU A 63 -2.73 -3.12 10.89
N LYS A 64 -2.53 -3.39 12.19
CA LYS A 64 -3.63 -3.54 13.14
C LYS A 64 -4.34 -2.21 13.39
N ASP A 65 -3.58 -1.12 13.49
CA ASP A 65 -4.12 0.22 13.66
C ASP A 65 -4.99 0.61 12.45
N ALA A 66 -4.48 0.40 11.23
CA ALA A 66 -5.23 0.62 10.00
C ALA A 66 -6.49 -0.26 9.88
N LEU A 67 -6.45 -1.48 10.42
CA LEU A 67 -7.60 -2.39 10.48
C LEU A 67 -8.67 -1.93 11.48
N ASP A 68 -8.27 -1.26 12.56
CA ASP A 68 -9.16 -0.76 13.62
C ASP A 68 -9.79 0.58 13.23
N LEU A 69 -9.03 1.46 12.56
CA LEU A 69 -9.48 2.74 12.01
C LEU A 69 -10.54 2.58 10.90
N GLY A 70 -10.51 1.47 10.17
CA GLY A 70 -11.42 1.25 9.05
C GLY A 70 -12.84 0.89 9.48
N GLU A 71 -13.83 1.73 9.16
CA GLU A 71 -15.27 1.38 9.28
C GLU A 71 -15.69 0.22 8.34
N SER A 72 -14.79 -0.24 7.44
CA SER A 72 -15.05 -1.19 6.35
C SER A 72 -13.86 -2.10 6.08
N THR A 73 -13.99 -3.04 5.13
CA THR A 73 -12.87 -3.89 4.69
C THR A 73 -11.69 -3.04 4.20
N LEU A 74 -10.58 -3.02 4.95
CA LEU A 74 -9.35 -2.30 4.61
C LEU A 74 -8.87 -2.68 3.20
N LYS A 75 -8.56 -1.67 2.39
CA LYS A 75 -8.02 -1.83 1.04
C LYS A 75 -6.55 -1.43 1.02
N LEU A 76 -5.70 -2.42 0.76
CA LEU A 76 -4.26 -2.30 0.66
C LEU A 76 -3.85 -2.21 -0.81
N TYR A 77 -3.08 -1.19 -1.15
CA TYR A 77 -2.46 -0.98 -2.44
C TYR A 77 -1.04 -1.51 -2.40
N ILE A 78 -0.75 -2.44 -3.31
CA ILE A 78 0.54 -3.09 -3.43
C ILE A 78 1.29 -2.41 -4.57
N SER A 79 2.56 -2.10 -4.33
CA SER A 79 3.46 -1.56 -5.34
C SER A 79 4.84 -2.17 -5.20
N GLN A 80 5.58 -2.27 -6.30
CA GLN A 80 6.97 -2.70 -6.25
C GLN A 80 7.80 -1.64 -5.53
N ARG A 81 8.69 -2.08 -4.63
CA ARG A 81 9.71 -1.20 -4.06
C ARG A 81 10.73 -0.93 -5.16
N THR A 82 10.77 0.27 -5.69
CA THR A 82 11.85 0.72 -6.57
C THR A 82 12.89 1.42 -5.72
N ASP A 83 14.15 0.98 -5.77
CA ASP A 83 15.30 1.69 -5.18
C ASP A 83 15.66 2.96 -5.97
N ASP A 84 14.74 3.48 -6.79
CA ASP A 84 14.86 4.71 -7.55
C ASP A 84 14.24 5.87 -6.75
N PRO A 85 15.03 6.69 -6.04
CA PRO A 85 14.53 7.86 -5.31
C PRO A 85 13.89 8.92 -6.23
N GLU A 86 14.05 8.82 -7.55
CA GLU A 86 13.47 9.74 -8.54
C GLU A 86 11.99 9.44 -8.87
N LYS A 87 11.46 8.25 -8.57
CA LYS A 87 10.06 7.89 -8.88
C LYS A 87 9.06 8.08 -7.73
N GLU A 88 9.52 8.39 -6.52
CA GLU A 88 8.64 8.81 -5.42
C GLU A 88 8.15 10.27 -5.57
N ALA A 89 8.53 10.97 -6.65
CA ALA A 89 8.23 12.38 -6.89
C ALA A 89 7.03 12.65 -7.81
N ASP A 90 6.22 11.65 -8.18
CA ASP A 90 4.98 11.86 -8.97
C ASP A 90 3.72 11.93 -8.09
N PHE A 91 3.83 12.58 -6.93
CA PHE A 91 2.68 13.16 -6.26
C PHE A 91 2.62 14.64 -6.62
N VAL A 92 2.00 14.92 -7.77
CA VAL A 92 1.65 16.28 -8.17
C VAL A 92 0.68 16.83 -7.12
N LYS A 93 1.17 17.68 -6.22
CA LYS A 93 0.31 18.62 -5.49
C LYS A 93 -0.39 19.51 -6.52
N VAL A 94 -1.63 19.18 -6.85
CA VAL A 94 -2.50 20.08 -7.62
C VAL A 94 -2.92 21.19 -6.67
N SER A 95 -2.14 22.28 -6.66
CA SER A 95 -2.60 23.54 -6.11
C SER A 95 -3.85 23.98 -6.85
N LYS A 96 -4.85 24.46 -6.11
CA LYS A 96 -6.20 24.85 -6.55
C LYS A 96 -6.26 25.97 -7.61
N ASP A 97 -5.11 26.42 -8.14
CA ASP A 97 -4.98 27.59 -9.02
C ASP A 97 -4.44 27.26 -10.44
N GLY A 98 -4.35 25.99 -10.84
CA GLY A 98 -4.15 25.61 -12.24
C GLY A 98 -2.78 25.94 -12.87
N GLN A 99 -1.77 26.37 -12.11
CA GLN A 99 -0.41 26.54 -12.60
C GLN A 99 0.46 25.32 -12.27
N ARG A 100 0.88 24.60 -13.32
CA ARG A 100 1.82 23.48 -13.25
C ARG A 100 3.25 24.02 -13.18
N THR A 101 3.92 23.84 -12.05
CA THR A 101 5.36 24.17 -11.93
C THR A 101 6.14 22.86 -11.88
N VAL A 102 6.91 22.58 -12.93
CA VAL A 102 7.86 21.44 -12.96
C VAL A 102 9.16 21.91 -12.31
N THR A 103 9.55 21.33 -11.19
CA THR A 103 10.88 21.55 -10.59
C THR A 103 11.82 20.47 -11.11
N LEU A 104 12.67 20.84 -12.07
CA LEU A 104 13.83 20.04 -12.46
C LEU A 104 14.95 20.28 -11.44
N SER A 105 15.27 19.27 -10.64
CA SER A 105 16.51 19.24 -9.86
C SER A 105 17.63 18.66 -10.74
N LYS A 106 18.81 19.26 -10.62
CA LYS A 106 19.95 19.18 -11.53
C LYS A 106 20.88 18.01 -11.24
#